data_AF-A0A942YT17-F1
#
_entry.id   AF-A0A942YT17-F1
#
_cell.length_a   1.000
_cell.length_b   1.000
_cell.length_c   1.000
_cell.angle_alpha   90.00
_cell.angle_beta   90.00
_cell.angle_gamma   90.00
#
_symmetry.space_group_name_H-M   'P 1'
#
loop_
_entity.id
_entity.type
_entity.pdbx_description
1 polymer ?
#
loop_
_entity_poly.entity_id
_entity_poly.type
_entity_poly.pdbx_seq_one_letter_code
_entity_poly.pdbx_strand_id
1 'polypeptide(L)'
;MSVLNKLQFKDQGQPVLIVNAPQSYDEVIRTFEGEVHRKAVMESYDFVQVFGTSNEELGALAKSAEKFVKEDGLFWLCYPKKSSKTYKGSDCSRDTVMYLLADEGYEPVRQIAIDDDWSALRFRKAENIKTMKRSFAVTEKGKERTED
;
A
#
# COMPACT_ATOMS: atom_id res chain seq x y z
N MET A 1 15.86 -4.96 10.99
CA MET A 1 14.38 -4.94 11.17
C MET A 1 13.77 -5.64 9.96
N SER A 2 12.89 -6.62 10.15
CA SER A 2 12.24 -7.36 9.06
C SER A 2 11.32 -6.47 8.23
N VAL A 3 11.01 -6.89 6.99
CA VAL A 3 10.07 -6.17 6.12
C VAL A 3 8.65 -6.17 6.72
N LEU A 4 8.20 -7.28 7.31
CA LEU A 4 6.89 -7.35 7.99
C LEU A 4 6.77 -6.33 9.14
N ASN A 5 7.82 -6.15 9.94
CA ASN A 5 7.84 -5.15 11.01
C ASN A 5 7.73 -3.72 10.44
N LYS A 6 8.39 -3.43 9.31
CA LYS A 6 8.27 -2.11 8.63
C LYS A 6 6.84 -1.89 8.11
N LEU A 7 6.21 -2.93 7.57
CA LEU A 7 4.83 -2.96 7.07
C LEU A 7 3.78 -2.94 8.19
N GLN A 8 4.20 -2.99 9.46
CA GLN A 8 3.33 -2.96 10.64
C GLN A 8 2.34 -4.13 10.70
N PHE A 9 2.61 -5.21 9.98
CA PHE A 9 1.77 -6.39 9.99
C PHE A 9 2.14 -7.27 11.19
N LYS A 10 1.13 -7.56 12.02
CA LYS A 10 1.25 -8.54 13.10
C LYS A 10 0.74 -9.86 12.56
N ASP A 11 1.65 -10.69 12.10
CA ASP A 11 1.28 -12.00 11.61
C ASP A 11 0.83 -12.90 12.77
N GLN A 12 -0.35 -13.47 12.66
CA GLN A 12 -0.91 -14.46 13.58
C GLN A 12 -1.41 -15.69 12.80
N GLY A 13 -0.93 -15.88 11.57
CA GLY A 13 -1.34 -16.95 10.66
C GLY A 13 -2.57 -16.61 9.80
N GLN A 14 -3.11 -15.39 9.88
CA GLN A 14 -4.24 -14.98 9.03
C GLN A 14 -3.83 -14.85 7.54
N PRO A 15 -4.72 -15.22 6.59
CA PRO A 15 -4.43 -15.03 5.18
C PRO A 15 -4.25 -13.56 4.81
N VAL A 16 -3.38 -13.32 3.84
CA VAL A 16 -3.08 -11.98 3.30
C VAL A 16 -3.30 -11.93 1.80
N LEU A 17 -3.58 -10.75 1.26
CA LEU A 17 -3.70 -10.54 -0.19
C LEU A 17 -2.49 -9.75 -0.69
N ILE A 18 -1.71 -10.35 -1.59
CA ILE A 18 -0.55 -9.72 -2.22
C ILE A 18 -0.68 -9.82 -3.74
N VAL A 19 -1.07 -8.70 -4.36
CA VAL A 19 -1.39 -8.61 -5.79
C VAL A 19 -0.16 -8.15 -6.58
N ASN A 20 0.12 -8.86 -7.67
CA ASN A 20 1.14 -8.50 -8.67
C ASN A 20 2.58 -8.37 -8.11
N ALA A 21 2.90 -9.01 -6.99
CA ALA A 21 4.24 -8.98 -6.40
C ALA A 21 5.32 -9.51 -7.37
N PRO A 22 6.47 -8.82 -7.49
CA PRO A 22 7.59 -9.29 -8.29
C PRO A 22 8.24 -10.54 -7.66
N GLN A 23 8.95 -11.33 -8.46
CA GLN A 23 9.63 -12.53 -7.97
C GLN A 23 10.66 -12.22 -6.88
N SER A 24 11.30 -11.05 -6.90
CA SER A 24 12.22 -10.62 -5.84
C SER A 24 11.54 -10.51 -4.47
N TYR A 25 10.22 -10.39 -4.42
CA TYR A 25 9.45 -10.34 -3.18
C TYR A 25 9.13 -11.73 -2.60
N ASP A 26 9.42 -12.82 -3.31
CA ASP A 26 9.17 -14.19 -2.85
C ASP A 26 9.90 -14.51 -1.53
N GLU A 27 11.07 -13.90 -1.28
CA GLU A 27 11.77 -14.03 -0.01
C GLU A 27 10.96 -13.46 1.17
N VAL A 28 10.27 -12.34 0.95
CA VAL A 28 9.39 -11.76 1.98
C VAL A 28 8.11 -12.57 2.12
N ILE A 29 7.54 -13.07 1.01
CA ILE A 29 6.36 -13.94 1.02
C ILE A 29 6.61 -15.19 1.89
N ARG A 30 7.80 -15.78 1.83
CA ARG A 30 8.18 -16.95 2.66
C ARG A 30 8.26 -16.66 4.16
N THR A 31 8.25 -15.39 4.57
CA THR A 31 8.27 -15.00 5.99
C THR A 31 6.89 -14.86 6.61
N PHE A 32 5.82 -14.91 5.81
CA PHE A 32 4.46 -14.94 6.33
C PHE A 32 4.15 -16.32 6.93
N GLU A 33 3.51 -16.34 8.08
CA GLU A 33 3.00 -17.55 8.73
C GLU A 33 1.68 -17.99 8.09
N GLY A 34 0.85 -17.03 7.68
CA GLY A 34 -0.44 -17.26 7.03
C GLY A 34 -0.37 -17.49 5.53
N GLU A 35 -1.49 -17.90 4.95
CA GLU A 35 -1.60 -18.11 3.49
C GLU A 35 -1.49 -16.80 2.73
N VAL A 36 -0.62 -16.77 1.71
CA VAL A 36 -0.46 -15.61 0.83
C VAL A 36 -1.26 -15.80 -0.44
N HIS A 37 -2.41 -15.15 -0.51
CA HIS A 37 -3.26 -15.14 -1.69
C HIS A 37 -2.74 -14.13 -2.72
N ARG A 38 -2.52 -14.58 -3.96
CA ARG A 38 -2.15 -13.68 -5.09
C ARG A 38 -3.36 -13.10 -5.84
N LYS A 39 -4.55 -13.63 -5.56
CA LYS A 39 -5.85 -13.16 -6.04
C LYS A 39 -6.83 -13.22 -4.88
N ALA A 40 -7.81 -12.31 -4.85
CA ALA A 40 -8.81 -12.33 -3.80
C ALA A 40 -9.67 -13.59 -3.91
N VAL A 41 -9.68 -14.38 -2.84
CA VAL A 41 -10.53 -15.57 -2.65
C VAL A 41 -11.37 -15.49 -1.38
N MET A 42 -11.13 -14.47 -0.56
CA MET A 42 -11.91 -14.12 0.63
C MET A 42 -12.67 -12.83 0.38
N GLU A 43 -13.72 -12.61 1.17
CA GLU A 43 -14.49 -11.36 1.12
C GLU A 43 -13.66 -10.14 1.54
N SER A 44 -12.78 -10.30 2.53
CA SER A 44 -11.92 -9.23 3.01
C SER A 44 -10.67 -9.74 3.75
N TYR A 45 -9.67 -8.87 3.85
CA TYR A 45 -8.33 -9.13 4.41
C TYR A 45 -7.93 -8.01 5.38
N ASP A 46 -7.22 -8.38 6.45
CA ASP A 46 -6.58 -7.44 7.37
C ASP A 46 -5.29 -6.82 6.78
N PHE A 47 -4.74 -7.45 5.73
CA PHE A 47 -3.55 -6.99 5.03
C PHE A 47 -3.70 -7.19 3.52
N VAL A 48 -3.59 -6.09 2.78
CA VAL A 48 -3.61 -6.05 1.32
C VAL A 48 -2.40 -5.26 0.83
N GLN A 49 -1.64 -5.86 -0.06
CA GLN A 49 -0.50 -5.22 -0.72
C GLN A 49 -0.64 -5.35 -2.23
N VAL A 50 -0.43 -4.26 -2.95
CA VAL A 50 -0.55 -4.20 -4.40
C VAL A 50 0.73 -3.64 -4.98
N PHE A 51 1.32 -4.34 -5.95
CA PHE A 51 2.51 -3.91 -6.66
C PHE A 51 2.16 -3.43 -8.06
N GLY A 52 2.86 -2.41 -8.52
CA GLY A 52 2.75 -1.91 -9.88
C GLY A 52 3.98 -1.12 -10.26
N THR A 53 4.33 -1.18 -11.53
CA THR A 53 5.53 -0.54 -12.10
C THR A 53 5.24 0.78 -12.80
N SER A 54 3.96 1.09 -13.03
CA SER A 54 3.48 2.41 -13.47
C SER A 54 2.31 2.91 -12.62
N ASN A 55 2.07 4.22 -12.62
CA ASN A 55 0.92 4.82 -11.92
C ASN A 55 -0.41 4.28 -12.45
N GLU A 56 -0.50 4.03 -13.75
CA GLU A 56 -1.69 3.45 -14.40
C GLU A 56 -1.98 2.03 -13.90
N GLU A 57 -0.98 1.13 -13.99
CA GLU A 57 -1.10 -0.26 -13.52
C GLU A 57 -1.42 -0.30 -12.03
N LEU A 58 -0.65 0.43 -11.23
CA LEU A 58 -0.79 0.44 -9.78
C LEU A 58 -2.16 0.98 -9.36
N GLY A 59 -2.62 2.07 -10.00
CA GLY A 59 -3.92 2.65 -9.75
C GLY A 59 -5.07 1.69 -10.07
N ALA A 60 -5.04 1.05 -11.25
CA ALA A 60 -6.07 0.10 -11.66
C ALA A 60 -6.16 -1.12 -10.73
N LEU A 61 -5.01 -1.69 -10.34
CA LEU A 61 -4.95 -2.81 -9.41
C LEU A 61 -5.39 -2.39 -8.00
N ALA A 62 -4.99 -1.21 -7.54
CA ALA A 62 -5.36 -0.68 -6.23
C ALA A 62 -6.87 -0.47 -6.09
N LYS A 63 -7.50 0.19 -7.08
CA LYS A 63 -8.96 0.39 -7.12
C LYS A 63 -9.73 -0.93 -7.19
N SER A 64 -9.15 -1.95 -7.83
CA SER A 64 -9.77 -3.28 -7.86
C SER A 64 -9.64 -4.01 -6.51
N ALA A 65 -8.55 -3.76 -5.78
CA ALA A 65 -8.22 -4.42 -4.53
C ALA A 65 -8.88 -3.78 -3.29
N GLU A 66 -9.23 -2.50 -3.33
CA GLU A 66 -9.71 -1.76 -2.15
C GLU A 66 -10.93 -2.39 -1.46
N LYS A 67 -11.82 -3.02 -2.23
CA LYS A 67 -13.05 -3.65 -1.72
C LYS A 67 -12.78 -4.87 -0.83
N PHE A 68 -11.57 -5.43 -0.92
CA PHE A 68 -11.13 -6.54 -0.09
C PHE A 68 -10.37 -6.08 1.15
N VAL A 69 -10.18 -4.77 1.34
CA VAL A 69 -9.54 -4.21 2.54
C VAL A 69 -10.59 -4.12 3.64
N LYS A 70 -10.37 -4.76 4.79
CA LYS A 70 -11.20 -4.54 5.98
C LYS A 70 -11.13 -3.08 6.44
N GLU A 71 -12.13 -2.61 7.18
CA GLU A 71 -12.26 -1.20 7.61
C GLU A 71 -10.98 -0.59 8.23
N ASP A 72 -10.25 -1.34 9.05
CA ASP A 72 -8.96 -0.94 9.65
C ASP A 72 -7.76 -1.75 9.14
N GLY A 73 -7.93 -2.42 7.99
CA GLY A 73 -6.90 -3.20 7.32
C GLY A 73 -5.69 -2.38 6.88
N LEU A 74 -4.57 -3.06 6.71
CA LEU A 74 -3.34 -2.50 6.18
C LEU A 74 -3.40 -2.54 4.65
N PHE A 75 -3.57 -1.39 4.01
CA PHE A 75 -3.53 -1.28 2.56
C PHE A 75 -2.23 -0.60 2.09
N TRP A 76 -1.43 -1.32 1.32
CA TRP A 76 -0.10 -0.88 0.87
C TRP A 76 0.01 -0.90 -0.65
N LEU A 77 0.37 0.24 -1.24
CA LEU A 77 0.76 0.32 -2.64
C LEU A 77 2.27 0.32 -2.76
N CYS A 78 2.80 -0.59 -3.56
CA CYS A 78 4.22 -0.83 -3.74
C CYS A 78 4.64 -0.46 -5.15
N TYR A 79 5.69 0.35 -5.25
CA TYR A 79 6.16 0.91 -6.51
C TYR A 79 7.69 0.97 -6.56
N PRO A 80 8.28 0.91 -7.77
CA PRO A 80 9.70 1.09 -7.94
C PRO A 80 10.18 2.43 -7.40
N LYS A 81 11.31 2.41 -6.70
CA LYS A 81 12.02 3.62 -6.33
C LYS A 81 12.58 4.29 -7.58
N LYS A 82 12.62 5.62 -7.58
CA LYS A 82 13.36 6.41 -8.58
C LYS A 82 14.83 5.98 -8.70
N SER A 83 15.42 5.49 -7.61
CA SER A 83 16.81 5.01 -7.56
C SER A 83 17.00 3.57 -8.02
N SER A 84 15.91 2.85 -8.35
CA SER A 84 16.00 1.45 -8.78
C SER A 84 16.86 1.31 -10.03
N LYS A 85 17.78 0.35 -10.01
CA LYS A 85 18.59 0.01 -11.18
C LYS A 85 17.89 -1.02 -12.07
N THR A 86 16.94 -1.76 -11.52
CA THR A 86 16.17 -2.81 -12.18
C THR A 86 14.98 -2.25 -12.94
N TYR A 87 14.17 -1.40 -12.31
CA TYR A 87 12.90 -0.90 -12.84
C TYR A 87 13.06 0.51 -13.42
N LYS A 88 13.87 0.62 -14.47
CA LYS A 88 14.09 1.89 -15.17
C LYS A 88 12.85 2.28 -15.97
N GLY A 89 12.49 3.56 -15.97
CA GLY A 89 11.37 4.09 -16.76
C GLY A 89 10.00 4.02 -16.08
N SER A 90 9.93 3.61 -14.80
CA SER A 90 8.73 3.78 -13.99
C SER A 90 8.40 5.26 -13.81
N ASP A 91 7.12 5.62 -13.98
CA ASP A 91 6.59 6.95 -13.69
C ASP A 91 6.14 7.09 -12.22
N CYS A 92 6.33 6.05 -11.41
CA CYS A 92 5.94 6.05 -10.00
C CYS A 92 6.91 6.84 -9.11
N SER A 93 6.34 7.52 -8.14
CA SER A 93 7.04 8.15 -7.03
C SER A 93 6.10 8.34 -5.86
N ARG A 94 6.62 8.72 -4.69
CA ARG A 94 5.75 9.08 -3.56
C ARG A 94 4.72 10.16 -3.97
N ASP A 95 5.18 11.16 -4.69
CA ASP A 95 4.39 12.35 -5.02
C ASP A 95 3.34 12.07 -6.10
N THR A 96 3.53 11.03 -6.94
CA THR A 96 2.51 10.59 -7.91
C THR A 96 1.58 9.56 -7.28
N VAL A 97 2.14 8.58 -6.56
CA VAL A 97 1.39 7.45 -5.99
C VAL A 97 0.43 7.91 -4.90
N MET A 98 0.76 8.96 -4.15
CA MET A 98 -0.09 9.45 -3.04
C MET A 98 -1.49 9.90 -3.46
N TYR A 99 -1.70 10.22 -4.74
CA TYR A 99 -2.98 10.66 -5.27
C TYR A 99 -3.83 9.52 -5.88
N LEU A 100 -3.27 8.32 -6.09
CA LEU A 100 -3.93 7.25 -6.85
C LEU A 100 -5.23 6.73 -6.25
N LEU A 101 -5.42 6.93 -4.94
CA LEU A 101 -6.61 6.51 -4.20
C LEU A 101 -7.35 7.68 -3.53
N ALA A 102 -7.06 8.93 -3.96
CA ALA A 102 -7.64 10.11 -3.34
C ALA A 102 -9.16 10.20 -3.58
N ASP A 103 -9.62 9.87 -4.79
CA ASP A 103 -11.05 9.87 -5.15
C ASP A 103 -11.83 8.79 -4.39
N GLU A 104 -11.13 7.73 -3.99
CA GLU A 104 -11.62 6.66 -3.14
C GLU A 104 -11.55 7.03 -1.64
N GLY A 105 -11.18 8.27 -1.30
CA GLY A 105 -11.16 8.77 0.08
C GLY A 105 -10.02 8.22 0.92
N TYR A 106 -8.96 7.70 0.31
CA TYR A 106 -7.77 7.26 1.01
C TYR A 106 -6.72 8.36 1.13
N GLU A 107 -6.06 8.34 2.27
CA GLU A 107 -4.97 9.24 2.62
C GLU A 107 -3.66 8.44 2.79
N PRO A 108 -2.53 8.93 2.25
CA PRO A 108 -1.23 8.30 2.45
C PRO A 108 -0.77 8.52 3.90
N VAL A 109 -0.47 7.48 4.68
CA VAL A 109 -0.14 7.62 6.11
C VAL A 109 1.29 7.25 6.47
N ARG A 110 1.96 6.40 5.68
CA ARG A 110 3.34 5.97 5.94
C ARG A 110 4.02 5.46 4.69
N GLN A 111 5.25 5.88 4.44
CA GLN A 111 6.11 5.29 3.41
C GLN A 111 7.24 4.49 4.06
N ILE A 112 7.59 3.34 3.49
CA ILE A 112 8.77 2.55 3.88
C ILE A 112 9.53 2.06 2.64
N ALA A 113 10.82 1.80 2.79
CA ALA A 113 11.61 1.05 1.83
C ALA A 113 11.49 -0.45 2.13
N ILE A 114 11.04 -1.23 1.13
CA ILE A 114 11.03 -2.70 1.19
C ILE A 114 12.46 -3.20 1.09
N ASP A 115 13.09 -2.94 -0.05
CA ASP A 115 14.45 -3.30 -0.44
C ASP A 115 15.08 -2.13 -1.23
N ASP A 116 16.14 -2.37 -2.01
CA ASP A 116 16.80 -1.33 -2.81
C ASP A 116 16.00 -0.84 -4.02
N ASP A 117 15.04 -1.63 -4.50
CA ASP A 117 14.27 -1.37 -5.70
C ASP A 117 12.84 -0.89 -5.41
N TRP A 118 12.24 -1.24 -4.27
CA TRP A 118 10.82 -1.03 -3.99
C TRP A 118 10.56 -0.14 -2.76
N SER A 119 9.62 0.79 -2.92
CA SER A 119 8.96 1.50 -1.82
C SER A 119 7.55 0.97 -1.63
N ALA A 120 7.03 1.09 -0.41
CA ALA A 120 5.61 0.90 -0.12
C ALA A 120 5.03 2.13 0.56
N LEU A 121 3.85 2.56 0.12
CA LEU A 121 3.07 3.64 0.71
C LEU A 121 1.76 3.08 1.26
N ARG A 122 1.54 3.26 2.57
CA ARG A 122 0.33 2.84 3.26
C ARG A 122 -0.75 3.87 3.07
N PHE A 123 -1.96 3.39 2.82
CA PHE A 123 -3.18 4.18 2.72
C PHE A 123 -4.14 3.82 3.84
N ARG A 124 -4.94 4.81 4.26
CA ARG A 124 -6.06 4.63 5.18
C ARG A 124 -7.21 5.54 4.77
N LYS A 125 -8.46 5.09 4.87
CA LYS A 125 -9.62 5.96 4.66
C LYS A 125 -9.52 7.18 5.57
N ALA A 126 -9.77 8.36 5.02
CA ALA A 126 -9.63 9.63 5.74
C ALA A 126 -10.47 9.65 7.04
N GLU A 127 -11.62 8.99 7.04
CA GLU A 127 -12.51 8.88 8.20
C GLU A 127 -11.94 8.06 9.36
N ASN A 128 -11.12 7.06 9.06
CA ASN A 128 -10.53 6.19 10.08
C ASN A 128 -9.29 6.83 10.73
N ILE A 129 -8.76 7.92 10.16
CA ILE A 129 -7.62 8.65 10.73
C ILE A 129 -8.07 9.45 11.97
N LYS A 130 -7.73 8.96 13.17
CA LYS A 130 -8.10 9.58 14.45
C LYS A 130 -7.54 10.99 14.66
N THR A 131 -6.31 11.25 14.23
CA THR A 131 -5.68 12.57 14.39
C THR A 131 -4.86 12.92 13.16
N MET A 132 -5.18 14.05 12.54
CA MET A 132 -4.44 14.65 11.42
C MET A 132 -3.59 15.79 11.99
N LYS A 133 -2.31 15.56 12.31
CA LYS A 133 -1.38 16.60 12.81
C LYS A 133 -0.50 17.21 11.72
N ARG A 134 -0.86 17.02 10.45
CA ARG A 134 -0.01 17.33 9.30
C ARG A 134 -0.68 18.43 8.48
N SER A 135 0.13 19.27 7.83
CA SER A 135 -0.34 20.37 6.98
C SER A 135 -0.67 19.95 5.55
N PHE A 136 -0.90 18.67 5.30
CA PHE A 136 -1.11 18.12 3.96
C PHE A 136 -2.09 16.96 3.96
N ALA A 137 -3.01 16.98 3.00
CA ALA A 137 -3.99 15.95 2.71
C ALA A 137 -4.26 15.89 1.19
N VAL A 138 -4.60 14.71 0.68
CA VAL A 138 -4.91 14.50 -0.74
C VAL A 138 -6.41 14.43 -1.02
N THR A 139 -7.21 14.14 0.00
CA THR A 139 -8.68 14.07 -0.08
C THR A 139 -9.31 15.36 0.42
N GLU A 140 -10.51 15.70 -0.07
CA GLU A 140 -11.26 16.87 0.42
C GLU A 140 -11.53 16.79 1.94
N LYS A 141 -12.05 15.65 2.41
CA LYS A 141 -12.25 15.37 3.85
C LYS A 141 -10.95 15.46 4.66
N GLY A 142 -9.81 15.16 4.04
CA GLY A 142 -8.52 15.32 4.67
C GLY A 142 -8.12 16.79 4.78
N LYS A 143 -8.29 17.56 3.71
CA LYS A 143 -7.96 19.00 3.65
C LYS A 143 -8.75 19.79 4.67
N GLU A 144 -10.06 19.57 4.76
CA GLU A 144 -10.95 20.17 5.78
C GLU A 144 -10.43 20.00 7.22
N ARG A 145 -9.72 18.88 7.49
CA ARG A 145 -9.20 18.54 8.83
C ARG A 145 -7.76 18.98 9.05
N THR A 146 -7.13 19.63 8.05
CA THR A 146 -5.75 20.13 8.11
C THR A 146 -5.66 21.65 8.00
N GLU A 147 -6.79 22.34 7.82
CA GLU A 147 -6.89 23.81 7.69
C GLU A 147 -7.20 24.53 9.03
N ASP A 148 -7.28 23.79 10.15
CA ASP A 148 -7.37 24.31 11.52
C ASP A 148 -5.99 24.48 12.20
#